data_AF-A0A9E4ZLU7-F1
#
_entry.id   AF-A0A9E4ZLU7-F1
#
_cell.length_a   1.000
_cell.length_b   1.000
_cell.length_c   1.000
_cell.angle_alpha   90.00
_cell.angle_beta   90.00
_cell.angle_gamma   90.00
#
_symmetry.space_group_name_H-M   'P 1'
#
loop_
_entity.id
_entity.type
_entity.pdbx_description
1 polymer ?
#
loop_
_entity_poly.entity_id
_entity_poly.type
_entity_poly.pdbx_seq_one_letter_code
_entity_poly.pdbx_strand_id
1 'polypeptide(L)'
;MIETTWQDFAITGITILFAVMLVPQLRDVMTRGTVLNFFSALATSLLGYLLALVFATLGLWISVFGQGLVATAWLLLAYFSLRNVREHMFPEETLAFVAVDFFMVWARGVAFIVAGSVKGLFSRIERD
;
A
#
# COMPACT_ATOMS: atom_id res chain seq x y z
N MET A 1 28.66 -1.79 22.17
CA MET A 1 28.17 -1.06 20.97
C MET A 1 28.01 -2.10 19.89
N ILE A 2 26.77 -2.41 19.50
CA ILE A 2 26.49 -3.50 18.56
C ILE A 2 26.94 -3.04 17.16
N GLU A 3 27.62 -3.92 16.42
CA GLU A 3 28.08 -3.75 15.03
C GLU A 3 26.91 -3.68 14.03
N THR A 4 25.97 -2.75 14.22
CA THR A 4 24.80 -2.58 13.33
C THR A 4 25.08 -1.71 12.11
N THR A 5 26.30 -1.18 11.98
CA THR A 5 26.68 -0.23 10.93
C THR A 5 26.45 -0.78 9.52
N TRP A 6 26.83 -2.03 9.27
CA TRP A 6 26.65 -2.62 7.94
C TRP A 6 25.17 -2.89 7.61
N GLN A 7 24.35 -3.25 8.61
CA GLN A 7 22.91 -3.47 8.45
C GLN A 7 22.21 -2.16 8.09
N ASP A 8 22.57 -1.06 8.75
CA ASP A 8 21.98 0.24 8.46
C ASP A 8 22.34 0.74 7.06
N PHE A 9 23.59 0.51 6.61
CA PHE A 9 23.99 0.80 5.22
C PHE A 9 23.25 -0.08 4.20
N ALA A 10 23.10 -1.38 4.46
CA ALA A 10 22.40 -2.29 3.56
C ALA A 10 20.91 -1.96 3.46
N ILE A 11 20.23 -1.77 4.60
CA ILE A 11 18.82 -1.39 4.67
C ILE A 11 18.61 -0.06 3.96
N THR A 12 19.43 0.95 4.26
CA THR A 12 19.36 2.26 3.60
C THR A 12 19.52 2.14 2.08
N GLY A 13 20.54 1.42 1.62
CA GLY A 13 20.79 1.24 0.18
C GLY A 13 19.63 0.58 -0.54
N ILE A 14 19.10 -0.51 0.03
CA ILE A 14 17.92 -1.22 -0.52
C ILE A 14 16.70 -0.29 -0.53
N THR A 15 16.48 0.47 0.54
CA THR A 15 15.31 1.35 0.67
C THR A 15 15.36 2.51 -0.32
N ILE A 16 16.54 3.09 -0.56
CA ILE A 16 16.75 4.11 -1.60
C ILE A 16 16.47 3.51 -2.99
N LEU A 17 16.94 2.31 -3.29
CA LEU A 17 16.66 1.66 -4.57
C LEU A 17 15.16 1.43 -4.78
N PHE A 18 14.43 1.01 -3.74
CA PHE A 18 12.97 0.92 -3.80
C PHE A 18 12.33 2.29 -4.09
N ALA A 19 12.77 3.37 -3.43
CA ALA A 19 12.25 4.70 -3.69
C ALA A 19 12.50 5.15 -5.15
N VAL A 20 13.71 4.91 -5.68
CA VAL A 20 14.06 5.23 -7.07
C VAL A 20 13.21 4.42 -8.05
N MET A 21 12.96 3.14 -7.78
CA MET A 21 12.11 2.29 -8.62
C MET A 21 10.66 2.74 -8.68
N LEU A 22 10.17 3.48 -7.67
CA LEU A 22 8.82 4.03 -7.68
C LEU A 22 8.70 5.31 -8.53
N VAL A 23 9.80 5.97 -8.89
CA VAL A 23 9.78 7.24 -9.63
C VAL A 23 9.10 7.11 -11.02
N PRO A 24 9.43 6.12 -11.87
CA PRO A 24 8.74 5.92 -13.14
C PRO A 24 7.24 5.63 -12.95
N GLN A 25 6.91 4.79 -11.98
CA GLN A 25 5.52 4.43 -11.67
C GLN A 25 4.73 5.65 -11.19
N LEU A 26 5.33 6.50 -10.35
CA LEU A 26 4.72 7.74 -9.89
C LEU A 26 4.50 8.71 -11.04
N ARG A 27 5.46 8.84 -11.95
CA ARG A 27 5.31 9.65 -13.17
C ARG A 27 4.15 9.14 -14.04
N ASP A 28 4.03 7.84 -14.24
CA ASP A 28 2.98 7.26 -15.07
C ASP A 28 1.58 7.50 -14.48
N VAL A 29 1.42 7.36 -13.16
CA VAL A 29 0.15 7.69 -12.49
C VAL A 29 -0.13 9.19 -12.53
N MET A 30 0.88 10.04 -12.29
CA MET A 30 0.67 11.51 -12.26
C MET A 30 0.39 12.13 -13.63
N THR A 31 0.99 11.61 -14.70
CA THR A 31 0.98 12.28 -16.01
C THR A 31 0.25 11.52 -17.10
N ARG A 32 0.16 10.18 -17.00
CA ARG A 32 -0.43 9.34 -18.06
C ARG A 32 -1.82 8.81 -17.70
N GLY A 33 -2.38 9.22 -16.57
CA GLY A 33 -3.68 8.75 -16.12
C GLY A 33 -3.71 7.26 -15.74
N THR A 34 -2.54 6.64 -15.49
CA THR A 34 -2.48 5.23 -15.09
C THR A 34 -3.15 5.05 -13.73
N VAL A 35 -3.93 3.98 -13.56
CA VAL A 35 -4.61 3.67 -12.31
C VAL A 35 -3.99 2.41 -11.70
N LEU A 36 -3.51 2.53 -10.46
CA LEU A 36 -3.11 1.38 -9.67
C LEU A 36 -4.24 0.95 -8.74
N ASN A 37 -4.13 -0.26 -8.21
CA ASN A 37 -5.04 -0.72 -7.17
C ASN A 37 -4.85 0.14 -5.90
N PHE A 38 -5.87 0.95 -5.60
CA PHE A 38 -5.88 1.87 -4.45
C PHE A 38 -5.62 1.15 -3.12
N PHE A 39 -6.24 -0.02 -2.88
CA PHE A 39 -6.06 -0.77 -1.63
C PHE A 39 -4.64 -1.27 -1.46
N SER A 40 -4.09 -1.90 -2.50
CA SER A 40 -2.74 -2.43 -2.43
C SER A 40 -1.74 -1.29 -2.20
N ALA A 41 -1.90 -0.17 -2.90
CA ALA A 41 -1.02 0.99 -2.74
C ALA A 41 -1.15 1.63 -1.34
N LEU A 42 -2.37 1.83 -0.85
CA LEU A 42 -2.64 2.40 0.47
C LEU A 42 -2.15 1.48 1.59
N ALA A 43 -2.44 0.18 1.53
CA ALA A 43 -1.99 -0.80 2.50
C ALA A 43 -0.45 -0.88 2.53
N THR A 44 0.20 -0.89 1.37
CA THR A 44 1.67 -0.86 1.28
C THR A 44 2.25 0.40 1.90
N SER A 45 1.62 1.56 1.69
CA SER A 45 2.02 2.82 2.33
C SER A 45 1.91 2.75 3.85
N LEU A 46 0.77 2.29 4.39
CA LEU A 46 0.53 2.20 5.82
C LEU A 46 1.50 1.22 6.51
N LEU A 47 1.69 0.03 5.92
CA LEU A 47 2.70 -0.94 6.38
C LEU A 47 4.11 -0.35 6.29
N GLY A 48 4.39 0.45 5.27
CA GLY A 48 5.65 1.15 5.12
C GLY A 48 5.93 2.13 6.27
N TYR A 49 4.94 2.92 6.68
CA TYR A 49 5.07 3.80 7.85
C TYR A 49 5.22 3.03 9.17
N LEU A 50 4.50 1.91 9.33
CA LEU A 50 4.71 1.03 10.49
C LEU A 50 6.13 0.46 10.53
N LEU A 51 6.71 0.09 9.38
CA LEU A 51 8.08 -0.36 9.31
C LEU A 51 9.08 0.77 9.64
N ALA A 52 8.81 2.00 9.17
CA ALA A 52 9.61 3.16 9.55
C ALA A 52 9.57 3.42 11.07
N LEU A 53 8.42 3.22 11.72
CA LEU A 53 8.30 3.27 13.17
C LEU A 53 9.19 2.22 13.85
N VAL A 54 9.18 0.98 13.35
CA VAL A 54 10.07 -0.08 13.85
C VAL A 54 11.54 0.33 13.73
N PHE A 55 11.98 0.88 12.60
CA PHE A 55 13.33 1.40 12.45
C PHE A 55 13.67 2.53 13.43
N ALA A 56 12.71 3.40 13.74
CA ALA A 56 12.88 4.45 14.73
C ALA A 56 13.11 3.87 16.13
N THR A 57 12.37 2.82 16.51
CA THR A 57 12.58 2.12 17.81
C THR A 57 13.95 1.45 17.90
N LEU A 58 14.59 1.15 16.77
CA LEU A 58 15.92 0.55 16.68
C LEU A 58 17.05 1.60 16.55
N GLY A 59 16.72 2.89 16.49
CA GLY A 59 17.69 3.98 16.32
C GLY A 59 18.28 4.11 14.91
N LEU A 60 17.68 3.44 13.91
CA LEU A 60 18.15 3.40 12.51
C LEU A 60 17.60 4.59 11.72
N TRP A 61 17.98 5.81 12.09
CA TRP A 61 17.37 7.05 11.57
C TRP A 61 17.49 7.23 10.06
N ILE A 62 18.56 6.76 9.44
CA ILE A 62 18.72 6.84 7.98
C ILE A 62 17.69 5.92 7.30
N SER A 63 17.54 4.70 7.84
CA SER A 63 16.52 3.74 7.39
C SER A 63 15.10 4.26 7.62
N VAL A 64 14.82 4.99 8.71
CA VAL A 64 13.53 5.67 8.94
C VAL A 64 13.23 6.65 7.81
N PHE A 65 14.19 7.49 7.44
CA PHE A 65 14.01 8.48 6.38
C PHE A 65 13.76 7.81 5.03
N GLY A 66 14.59 6.84 4.64
CA GLY A 66 14.42 6.09 3.40
C GLY A 66 13.04 5.42 3.34
N GLN A 67 12.64 4.74 4.42
CA GLN A 67 11.38 4.01 4.47
C GLN A 67 10.18 4.95 4.49
N GLY A 68 10.29 6.10 5.15
CA GLY A 68 9.30 7.16 5.11
C GLY A 68 9.09 7.72 3.69
N LEU A 69 10.17 7.89 2.91
CA LEU A 69 10.05 8.29 1.50
C LEU A 69 9.35 7.23 0.65
N VAL A 70 9.68 5.94 0.82
CA VAL A 70 9.00 4.84 0.13
C VAL A 70 7.51 4.80 0.48
N ALA A 71 7.18 4.90 1.77
CA ALA A 71 5.80 4.92 2.25
C ALA A 71 5.02 6.13 1.69
N THR A 72 5.66 7.31 1.63
CA THR A 72 5.08 8.52 1.04
C THR A 72 4.86 8.35 -0.46
N ALA A 73 5.82 7.77 -1.20
CA ALA A 73 5.65 7.50 -2.62
C ALA A 73 4.46 6.58 -2.90
N TRP A 74 4.28 5.52 -2.10
CA TRP A 74 3.09 4.66 -2.18
C TRP A 74 1.79 5.39 -1.85
N LEU A 75 1.82 6.32 -0.88
CA LEU A 75 0.65 7.15 -0.56
C LEU A 75 0.27 8.04 -1.75
N LEU A 76 1.26 8.66 -2.40
CA LEU A 76 1.05 9.47 -3.59
C LEU A 76 0.51 8.63 -4.75
N LEU A 77 1.04 7.42 -4.96
CA LEU A 77 0.51 6.47 -5.94
C LEU A 77 -0.96 6.15 -5.69
N ALA A 78 -1.34 5.88 -4.43
CA ALA A 78 -2.72 5.63 -4.06
C ALA A 78 -3.61 6.87 -4.32
N TYR A 79 -3.15 8.04 -3.89
CA TYR A 79 -3.87 9.30 -4.07
C TYR A 79 -4.09 9.65 -5.54
N PHE A 80 -3.03 9.66 -6.35
CA PHE A 80 -3.14 9.99 -7.76
C PHE A 80 -3.91 8.93 -8.55
N SER A 81 -3.81 7.65 -8.18
CA SER A 81 -4.64 6.60 -8.80
C SER A 81 -6.13 6.85 -8.52
N LEU A 82 -6.49 7.18 -7.28
CA LEU A 82 -7.86 7.51 -6.91
C LEU A 82 -8.35 8.77 -7.63
N ARG A 83 -7.49 9.79 -7.73
CA ARG A 83 -7.77 11.01 -8.48
C ARG A 83 -8.04 10.71 -9.95
N ASN A 84 -7.22 9.88 -10.59
CA ASN A 84 -7.40 9.50 -11.99
C ASN A 84 -8.72 8.76 -12.22
N VAL A 85 -9.09 7.85 -11.32
CA VAL A 85 -10.40 7.16 -11.37
C VAL A 85 -11.53 8.17 -11.25
N ARG A 86 -11.45 9.07 -10.26
CA ARG A 86 -12.45 10.11 -10.05
C ARG A 86 -12.60 11.01 -11.28
N GLU A 87 -11.50 11.48 -11.86
CA GLU A 87 -11.53 12.34 -13.05
C GLU A 87 -12.11 11.63 -14.29
N HIS A 88 -11.90 10.32 -14.47
CA HIS A 88 -12.39 9.60 -15.64
C HIS A 88 -13.78 8.97 -15.48
N MET A 89 -14.12 8.45 -14.30
CA MET A 89 -15.33 7.65 -14.08
C MET A 89 -16.41 8.39 -13.30
N PHE A 90 -16.03 9.33 -12.41
CA PHE A 90 -16.96 10.02 -11.51
C PHE A 90 -16.58 11.51 -11.35
N PRO A 91 -16.58 12.31 -12.44
CA PRO A 91 -16.04 13.67 -12.42
C PRO A 91 -16.77 14.60 -11.45
N GLU A 92 -18.07 14.38 -11.25
CA GLU A 92 -18.93 15.16 -10.36
C GLU A 92 -18.79 14.76 -8.88
N GLU A 93 -18.17 13.62 -8.60
CA GLU A 93 -18.10 13.06 -7.25
C GLU A 93 -16.87 13.54 -6.47
N THR A 94 -16.91 13.37 -5.15
CA THR A 94 -15.76 13.66 -4.29
C THR A 94 -14.77 12.49 -4.27
N LEU A 95 -13.49 12.76 -3.98
CA LEU A 95 -12.50 11.70 -3.77
C LEU A 95 -12.89 10.74 -2.63
N ALA A 96 -13.54 11.26 -1.59
CA ALA A 96 -14.02 10.47 -0.48
C ALA A 96 -15.09 9.46 -0.91
N PHE A 97 -16.02 9.88 -1.78
CA PHE A 97 -17.01 8.97 -2.36
C PHE A 97 -16.36 7.80 -3.10
N VAL A 98 -15.40 8.10 -4.00
CA VAL A 98 -14.70 7.05 -4.77
C VAL A 98 -13.91 6.13 -3.86
N ALA A 99 -13.25 6.65 -2.81
CA ALA A 99 -12.53 5.83 -1.84
C ALA A 99 -13.46 4.88 -1.06
N VAL A 100 -14.63 5.38 -0.64
CA VAL A 100 -15.64 4.59 0.07
C VAL A 100 -16.23 3.52 -0.84
N ASP A 101 -16.55 3.86 -2.10
CA ASP A 101 -17.07 2.90 -3.08
C ASP A 101 -16.07 1.75 -3.32
N PHE A 102 -14.80 2.09 -3.52
CA PHE A 102 -13.71 1.12 -3.58
C PHE A 102 -13.69 0.22 -2.34
N PHE A 103 -13.86 0.79 -1.14
CA PHE A 103 -13.85 0.03 0.11
C PHE A 103 -15.04 -0.92 0.21
N MET A 104 -16.22 -0.49 -0.22
CA MET A 104 -17.40 -1.36 -0.26
C MET A 104 -17.21 -2.54 -1.21
N VAL A 105 -16.63 -2.31 -2.40
CA VAL A 105 -16.33 -3.38 -3.36
C VAL A 105 -15.35 -4.40 -2.76
N TRP A 106 -14.27 -3.92 -2.14
CA TRP A 106 -13.30 -4.78 -1.47
C TRP A 106 -13.95 -5.58 -0.31
N ALA A 107 -14.71 -4.92 0.56
CA ALA A 107 -15.37 -5.55 1.70
C ALA A 107 -16.35 -6.65 1.27
N ARG A 108 -17.11 -6.42 0.19
CA ARG A 108 -18.00 -7.43 -0.41
C ARG A 108 -17.21 -8.63 -0.95
N GLY A 109 -16.09 -8.38 -1.63
CA GLY A 109 -15.20 -9.45 -2.11
C GLY A 109 -14.64 -10.31 -0.98
N VAL A 110 -14.18 -9.67 0.10
CA VAL A 110 -13.70 -10.38 1.30
C VAL A 110 -14.82 -11.19 1.95
N ALA A 111 -16.00 -10.59 2.15
CA ALA A 111 -17.15 -11.27 2.73
C ALA A 111 -17.56 -12.51 1.91
N PHE A 112 -17.52 -12.42 0.58
CA PHE A 112 -17.80 -13.55 -0.31
C PHE A 112 -16.81 -14.70 -0.12
N ILE A 113 -15.50 -14.42 -0.08
CA ILE A 113 -14.46 -15.44 0.12
C ILE A 113 -14.59 -16.10 1.49
N VAL A 114 -14.85 -15.31 2.54
CA VAL A 114 -15.04 -15.82 3.90
C VAL A 114 -16.28 -16.70 3.98
N ALA A 115 -17.42 -16.26 3.45
CA ALA A 115 -18.65 -17.03 3.45
C ALA A 115 -18.52 -18.35 2.67
N GLY A 116 -17.85 -18.34 1.52
CA GLY A 116 -17.55 -19.54 0.74
C GLY A 116 -16.67 -20.53 1.50
N SER A 117 -15.65 -20.00 2.20
CA SER A 117 -14.73 -20.81 3.00
C SER A 117 -15.41 -21.44 4.22
N VAL A 118 -16.27 -20.69 4.93
CA VAL A 118 -17.07 -21.19 6.05
C VAL A 118 -18.04 -22.28 5.59
N LYS A 119 -18.77 -22.05 4.49
CA LYS A 119 -19.70 -23.04 3.93
C LYS A 119 -18.98 -24.33 3.52
N GLY A 120 -17.79 -24.21 2.92
CA GLY A 120 -16.96 -25.36 2.55
C GLY A 120 -16.39 -26.13 3.74
N LEU A 121 -16.18 -25.47 4.89
CA LEU A 121 -15.70 -26.12 6.11
C LEU A 121 -16.83 -26.89 6.81
N PHE A 122 -18.02 -26.29 6.94
CA PHE A 122 -19.18 -26.94 7.53
C PHE A 122 -19.66 -28.16 6.73
N SER A 123 -19.64 -28.09 5.40
CA SER A 123 -20.03 -29.23 4.56
C SER A 123 -19.04 -30.40 4.60
N ARG A 124 -17.79 -30.17 5.03
CA ARG A 124 -16.83 -31.24 5.32
C ARG A 124 -17.09 -31.87 6.68
N ILE A 125 -17.38 -31.06 7.70
CA ILE A 125 -17.70 -31.54 9.05
C ILE A 125 -19.00 -32.37 9.08
N GLU A 126 -20.01 -32.03 8.28
CA GLU A 126 -21.25 -32.84 8.16
C GLU A 126 -21.04 -34.17 7.42
N ARG A 127 -19.89 -34.36 6.76
CA ARG A 127 -19.61 -35.55 5.94
C ARG A 127 -18.73 -36.60 6.63
N ASP A 128 -18.09 -36.22 7.74
CA ASP A 128 -17.24 -37.07 8.60
C ASP A 128 -18.01 -37.52 9.84
#